data_AF-A0A845FVI0-F1
#
_entry.id   AF-A0A845FVI0-F1
#
_cell.length_a   1.000
_cell.length_b   1.000
_cell.length_c   1.000
_cell.angle_alpha   90.00
_cell.angle_beta   90.00
_cell.angle_gamma   90.00
#
_symmetry.space_group_name_H-M   'P 1'
#
loop_
_entity.id
_entity.type
_entity.pdbx_description
1 polymer ?
#
loop_
_entity_poly.entity_id
_entity_poly.type
_entity_poly.pdbx_seq_one_letter_code
_entity_poly.pdbx_strand_id
1 'polypeptide(L)'
;MKYIEVLQYCLSLPGTRKESETGQGQRFTLLAGDEPFAQFETGAPIQWQFLVRATEADCEELYDPPHIRTSDRGPGHWLVILRVENFDDERLKELILWSYEQAVAAADAA
;
A
#
# COMPACT_ATOMS: atom_id res chain seq x y z
N MET A 1 -8.10 11.17 -3.50
CA MET A 1 -7.58 11.32 -2.12
C MET A 1 -6.14 11.79 -2.19
N LYS A 2 -5.73 12.73 -1.34
CA LYS A 2 -4.32 13.09 -1.16
C LYS A 2 -3.58 12.02 -0.37
N TYR A 3 -2.27 11.93 -0.53
CA TYR A 3 -1.43 10.96 0.20
C TYR A 3 -1.66 11.00 1.72
N ILE A 4 -1.87 12.20 2.28
CA ILE A 4 -2.09 12.39 3.71
C ILE A 4 -3.43 11.77 4.17
N GLU A 5 -4.46 11.84 3.32
CA GLU A 5 -5.78 11.26 3.59
C GLU A 5 -5.71 9.74 3.51
N VAL A 6 -4.94 9.20 2.56
CA VAL A 6 -4.69 7.76 2.45
C VAL A 6 -3.96 7.25 3.69
N LEU A 7 -2.91 7.95 4.10
CA LEU A 7 -2.18 7.61 5.33
C LEU A 7 -3.09 7.66 6.56
N GLN A 8 -3.91 8.71 6.69
CA GLN A 8 -4.88 8.81 7.79
C GLN A 8 -5.90 7.68 7.77
N TYR A 9 -6.39 7.31 6.59
CA TYR A 9 -7.31 6.19 6.44
C TYR A 9 -6.68 4.87 6.89
N CYS A 10 -5.46 4.56 6.43
CA CYS A 10 -4.74 3.37 6.87
C CYS A 10 -4.50 3.38 8.39
N LEU A 11 -4.12 4.52 8.97
CA LEU A 11 -3.88 4.65 10.42
C LEU A 11 -5.18 4.61 11.25
N SER A 12 -6.35 4.78 10.62
CA SER A 12 -7.64 4.66 11.30
C SER A 12 -8.08 3.20 11.48
N LEU A 13 -7.44 2.26 10.78
CA LEU A 13 -7.73 0.84 10.89
C LEU A 13 -7.20 0.29 12.24
N PRO A 14 -7.96 -0.60 12.90
CA PRO A 14 -7.62 -1.05 14.24
C PRO A 14 -6.32 -1.86 14.26
N GLY A 15 -5.46 -1.63 15.25
CA GLY A 15 -4.20 -2.37 15.37
C GLY A 15 -3.15 -2.03 14.30
N THR A 16 -3.36 -0.99 13.50
CA THR A 16 -2.35 -0.54 12.54
C THR A 16 -1.15 0.09 13.23
N ARG A 17 0.05 -0.36 12.87
CA ARG A 17 1.33 0.22 13.25
C ARG A 17 2.03 0.81 12.04
N LYS A 18 2.74 1.92 12.24
CA LYS A 18 3.58 2.54 11.22
C LYS A 18 5.04 2.40 11.61
N GLU A 19 5.80 1.68 10.81
CA GLU A 19 7.25 1.55 10.96
C GLU A 19 7.95 2.37 9.90
N SER A 20 8.84 3.26 10.34
CA SER A 20 9.63 4.11 9.44
C SER A 20 11.02 3.51 9.28
N GLU A 21 11.44 3.31 8.03
CA GLU A 21 12.76 2.84 7.68
C GLU A 21 13.59 4.03 7.20
N THR A 22 14.54 4.47 8.02
CA THR A 22 15.51 5.52 7.66
C THR A 22 16.70 4.90 6.93
N GLY A 23 16.63 4.87 5.60
CA GLY A 23 17.70 4.43 4.69
C GLY A 23 18.02 5.47 3.60
N GLN A 24 18.28 5.02 2.36
CA GLN A 24 18.54 5.89 1.18
C GLN A 24 17.29 6.65 0.66
N GLY A 25 16.25 6.78 1.49
CA GLY A 25 14.98 7.46 1.22
C GLY A 25 14.09 7.40 2.47
N GLN A 26 12.99 8.17 2.49
CA GLN A 26 11.96 8.00 3.51
C GLN A 26 10.98 6.93 3.03
N ARG A 27 11.00 5.80 3.72
CA ARG A 27 10.03 4.73 3.52
C ARG A 27 9.32 4.49 4.84
N PHE A 28 8.01 4.27 4.79
CA PHE A 28 7.26 3.77 5.93
C PHE A 28 6.33 2.64 5.52
N THR A 29 6.38 1.57 6.29
CA THR A 29 5.53 0.40 6.14
C THR A 29 4.40 0.50 7.16
N LEU A 30 3.20 0.13 6.74
CA LEU A 30 2.01 0.03 7.55
C LEU A 30 1.73 -1.45 7.77
N LEU A 31 1.59 -1.84 9.03
CA LEU A 31 1.44 -3.22 9.47
C LEU A 31 0.13 -3.39 10.24
N ALA A 32 -0.51 -4.54 10.07
CA ALA A 32 -1.59 -5.01 10.92
C ALA A 32 -1.02 -6.15 11.78
N GLY A 33 -0.85 -5.90 13.08
CA GLY A 33 0.03 -6.76 13.88
C GLY A 33 1.47 -6.66 13.36
N ASP A 34 2.06 -7.79 13.00
CA ASP A 34 3.43 -7.91 12.46
C ASP A 34 3.44 -8.13 10.93
N GLU A 35 2.27 -8.13 10.28
CA GLU A 35 2.14 -8.35 8.84
C GLU A 35 1.99 -7.02 8.06
N PRO A 36 2.80 -6.75 7.03
CA PRO A 36 2.71 -5.53 6.24
C PRO A 36 1.54 -5.59 5.26
N PHE A 37 0.71 -4.55 5.25
CA PHE A 37 -0.38 -4.40 4.27
C PHE A 37 -0.15 -3.27 3.28
N ALA A 38 0.49 -2.18 3.70
CA ALA A 38 0.76 -1.06 2.81
C ALA A 38 2.15 -0.48 3.06
N GLN A 39 2.69 0.24 2.09
CA GLN A 39 3.96 0.92 2.22
C GLN A 39 3.93 2.22 1.43
N PHE A 40 4.59 3.23 1.96
CA PHE A 40 4.87 4.46 1.24
C PHE A 40 6.38 4.62 1.11
N GLU A 41 6.81 5.06 -0.06
CA GLU A 41 8.19 5.35 -0.34
C GLU A 41 8.32 6.70 -1.05
N THR A 42 9.26 7.52 -0.58
CA THR A 42 9.72 8.71 -1.31
C THR A 42 10.95 8.33 -2.12
N GLY A 43 10.95 8.59 -3.43
CA GLY A 43 12.13 8.35 -4.27
C GLY A 43 12.20 9.36 -5.41
N ALA A 44 13.29 10.11 -5.53
CA ALA A 44 13.46 11.00 -6.67
C ALA A 44 13.37 10.21 -8.00
N PRO A 45 12.63 10.67 -9.02
CA PRO A 45 11.96 11.97 -9.19
C PRO A 45 10.49 12.05 -8.70
N ILE A 46 9.96 11.00 -8.08
CA ILE A 46 8.53 10.87 -7.71
C ILE A 46 8.34 11.14 -6.22
N GLN A 47 7.48 12.10 -5.89
CA GLN A 47 7.34 12.55 -4.50
C GLN A 47 6.87 11.43 -3.55
N TRP A 48 5.90 10.59 -3.96
CA TRP A 48 5.32 9.55 -3.12
C TRP A 48 4.82 8.36 -3.93
N GLN A 49 5.36 7.17 -3.68
CA GLN A 49 4.85 5.91 -4.22
C GLN A 49 4.07 5.19 -3.12
N PHE A 50 2.87 4.74 -3.44
CA PHE A 50 2.03 3.95 -2.54
C PHE A 50 2.01 2.50 -3.01
N LEU A 51 2.39 1.60 -2.11
CA LEU A 51 2.39 0.16 -2.35
C LEU A 51 1.29 -0.48 -1.50
N VAL A 52 0.50 -1.36 -2.11
CA VAL A 52 -0.59 -2.08 -1.45
C VAL A 52 -0.68 -3.50 -1.98
N ARG A 53 -1.01 -4.49 -1.13
CA ARG A 53 -1.29 -5.85 -1.63
C ARG A 53 -2.55 -5.81 -2.48
N ALA A 54 -2.55 -6.59 -3.55
CA ALA A 54 -3.70 -6.72 -4.44
C ALA A 54 -3.83 -8.19 -4.89
N THR A 55 -4.94 -8.54 -5.53
CA THR A 55 -5.05 -9.83 -6.21
C THR A 55 -4.33 -9.79 -7.56
N GLU A 56 -4.08 -10.97 -8.16
CA GLU A 56 -3.58 -11.05 -9.52
C GLU A 56 -4.52 -10.33 -10.51
N ALA A 57 -5.83 -10.52 -10.35
CA ALA A 57 -6.84 -9.87 -11.19
C ALA A 57 -6.83 -8.35 -11.06
N ASP A 58 -6.71 -7.82 -9.83
CA ASP A 58 -6.55 -6.37 -9.61
C ASP A 58 -5.25 -5.86 -10.25
N CYS A 59 -4.17 -6.65 -10.19
CA CYS A 59 -2.92 -6.30 -10.85
C CYS A 59 -3.06 -6.21 -12.36
N GLU A 60 -3.79 -7.13 -13.00
CA GLU A 60 -4.04 -7.09 -14.44
C GLU A 60 -4.99 -5.95 -14.83
N GLU A 61 -6.06 -5.73 -14.07
CA GLU A 61 -7.07 -4.69 -14.33
C GLU A 61 -6.48 -3.28 -14.19
N LEU A 62 -5.70 -3.04 -13.14
CA LEU A 62 -5.23 -1.70 -12.78
C LEU A 62 -3.87 -1.37 -13.38
N TYR A 63 -3.24 -2.27 -14.13
CA TYR A 63 -1.94 -2.04 -14.73
C TYR A 63 -1.99 -0.91 -15.78
N ASP A 64 -1.44 0.25 -15.44
CA ASP A 64 -1.35 1.44 -16.30
C ASP A 64 0.03 2.08 -16.21
N PRO A 65 1.06 1.55 -16.91
CA PRO A 65 2.38 2.14 -16.90
C PRO A 65 2.39 3.49 -17.63
N PRO A 66 3.01 4.55 -17.06
CA PRO A 66 3.93 4.49 -15.94
C PRO A 66 3.29 4.60 -14.55
N HIS A 67 2.01 4.95 -14.43
CA HIS A 67 1.34 5.41 -13.20
C HIS A 67 1.06 4.32 -12.17
N ILE A 68 0.67 3.14 -12.65
CA ILE A 68 0.37 1.96 -11.83
C ILE A 68 1.19 0.79 -12.37
N ARG A 69 1.94 0.15 -11.48
CA ARG A 69 2.82 -0.98 -11.82
C ARG A 69 2.65 -2.10 -10.80
N THR A 70 3.09 -3.28 -11.15
CA THR A 70 3.25 -4.38 -10.19
C THR A 70 4.62 -4.31 -9.52
N SER A 71 4.75 -4.91 -8.33
CA SER A 71 6.02 -5.05 -7.61
C SER A 71 6.21 -6.47 -7.11
N ASP A 72 7.42 -7.01 -7.26
CA ASP A 72 7.84 -8.31 -6.73
C ASP A 72 8.22 -8.24 -5.23
N ARG A 73 7.48 -7.44 -4.45
CA ARG A 73 7.81 -7.20 -3.04
C ARG A 73 7.34 -8.40 -2.19
N GLY A 74 8.19 -9.41 -2.07
CA GLY A 74 7.92 -10.56 -1.21
C GLY A 74 6.74 -11.40 -1.72
N PRO A 75 6.08 -12.18 -0.85
CA PRO A 75 4.97 -13.03 -1.27
C PRO A 75 3.71 -12.21 -1.61
N GLY A 76 2.95 -12.71 -2.58
CA GLY A 76 1.71 -12.11 -3.07
C GLY A 76 1.93 -11.06 -4.16
N HIS A 77 0.84 -10.50 -4.65
CA HIS A 77 0.89 -9.43 -5.65
C HIS A 77 0.78 -8.07 -4.97
N TRP A 78 1.58 -7.12 -5.46
CA TRP A 78 1.61 -5.76 -4.97
C TRP A 78 1.45 -4.79 -6.11
N LEU A 79 0.61 -3.78 -5.89
CA LEU A 79 0.46 -2.64 -6.78
C LEU A 79 1.30 -1.47 -6.26
N VAL A 80 1.95 -0.76 -7.18
CA VAL A 80 2.67 0.47 -6.96
C VAL A 80 1.93 1.60 -7.66
N ILE A 81 1.41 2.54 -6.89
CA ILE A 81 0.64 3.70 -7.35
C ILE A 81 1.49 4.95 -7.13
N LEU A 82 1.94 5.59 -8.21
CA LEU A 82 2.85 6.75 -8.15
C LEU A 82 2.18 8.08 -7.76
N ARG A 83 0.87 8.19 -7.96
CA ARG A 83 0.06 9.33 -7.54
C ARG A 83 -1.34 8.85 -7.18
N VAL A 84 -1.55 8.59 -5.90
CA VAL A 84 -2.87 8.23 -5.35
C VAL A 84 -3.95 9.28 -5.62
N GLU A 85 -3.55 10.53 -5.88
CA GLU A 85 -4.44 11.64 -6.23
C GLU A 85 -5.14 11.45 -7.59
N ASN A 86 -4.55 10.68 -8.50
CA ASN A 86 -5.12 10.38 -9.81
C ASN A 86 -5.88 9.06 -9.84
N PHE A 87 -5.92 8.34 -8.72
CA PHE A 87 -6.57 7.05 -8.60
C PHE A 87 -8.00 7.24 -8.05
N ASP A 88 -8.90 6.32 -8.37
CA ASP A 88 -10.28 6.36 -7.87
C ASP A 88 -10.32 6.18 -6.35
N ASP A 89 -10.96 7.13 -5.66
CA ASP A 89 -10.94 7.22 -4.19
C ASP A 89 -11.64 6.03 -3.52
N GLU A 90 -12.71 5.52 -4.12
CA GLU A 90 -13.47 4.40 -3.58
C GLU A 90 -12.68 3.10 -3.80
N ARG A 91 -12.21 2.88 -5.02
CA ARG A 91 -11.40 1.71 -5.37
C ARG A 91 -10.12 1.64 -4.55
N LEU A 92 -9.48 2.78 -4.27
CA LEU A 92 -8.28 2.82 -3.42
C LEU A 92 -8.58 2.33 -1.99
N LYS A 93 -9.70 2.77 -1.42
CA LYS A 93 -10.11 2.35 -0.07
C LYS A 93 -10.44 0.86 -0.03
N GLU A 94 -11.07 0.33 -1.06
CA GLU A 94 -11.33 -1.11 -1.19
C GLU A 94 -10.03 -1.91 -1.22
N LEU A 95 -9.05 -1.51 -2.04
CA LEU A 95 -7.75 -2.17 -2.11
C LEU A 95 -7.03 -2.13 -0.75
N ILE A 96 -7.06 -0.98 -0.07
CA ILE A 96 -6.44 -0.82 1.24
C ILE A 96 -7.12 -1.72 2.28
N LEU A 97 -8.45 -1.73 2.29
CA LEU A 97 -9.22 -2.51 3.25
C LEU A 97 -8.97 -4.00 3.04
N TRP A 98 -9.07 -4.47 1.80
CA TRP A 98 -8.76 -5.86 1.45
C TRP A 98 -7.33 -6.23 1.86
N SER A 99 -6.36 -5.39 1.52
CA SER A 99 -4.96 -5.64 1.88
C SER A 99 -4.75 -5.70 3.39
N TYR A 100 -5.46 -4.88 4.16
CA TYR A 100 -5.43 -4.89 5.62
C TYR A 100 -6.06 -6.16 6.18
N GLU A 101 -7.22 -6.57 5.69
CA GLU A 101 -7.89 -7.81 6.10
C GLU A 101 -7.01 -9.03 5.87
N GLN A 102 -6.31 -9.09 4.73
CA GLN A 102 -5.34 -10.15 4.45
C GLN A 102 -4.16 -10.16 5.42
N ALA A 103 -3.68 -8.99 5.84
CA ALA A 103 -2.61 -8.89 6.83
C ALA A 103 -3.09 -9.29 8.23
N VAL A 104 -4.30 -8.89 8.63
CA VAL A 104 -4.91 -9.33 9.91
C VAL A 104 -5.07 -10.85 9.93
N ALA A 105 -5.60 -11.45 8.85
CA ALA A 105 -5.78 -12.89 8.75
C ALA A 105 -4.44 -13.64 8.81
N ALA A 106 -3.40 -13.11 8.17
CA ALA A 106 -2.06 -13.68 8.22
C ALA A 106 -1.41 -13.54 9.61
N ALA A 107 -1.64 -12.42 10.31
CA ALA A 107 -1.12 -12.20 11.65
C ALA A 107 -1.80 -13.07 12.72
N ASP A 108 -3.09 -13.41 12.56
CA ASP A 108 -3.81 -14.32 13.47
C ASP A 108 -3.42 -15.80 13.25
N ALA A 109 -2.94 -16.13 12.05
CA ALA A 109 -2.52 -17.48 11.69
C ALA A 109 -1.07 -17.83 12.10
N ALA A 110 -0.30 -16.87 12.63
CA ALA A 110 1.10 -17.00 13.02
C ALA A 110 1.29 -17.26 14.52
#